data_AF-A0A9E0RGK0-F1
#
_entry.id   AF-A0A9E0RGK0-F1
#
_cell.length_a   1.000
_cell.length_b   1.000
_cell.length_c   1.000
_cell.angle_alpha   90.00
_cell.angle_beta   90.00
_cell.angle_gamma   90.00
#
_symmetry.space_group_name_H-M   'P 1'
#
loop_
_entity.id
_entity.type
_entity.pdbx_description
1 polymer ?
#
loop_
_entity_poly.entity_id
_entity_poly.type
_entity_poly.pdbx_seq_one_letter_code
_entity_poly.pdbx_strand_id
1 'polypeptide(L)'
;MEWVATFSGLRTLIIQSLKIEILSATFITLGIIGLYVSFYDTKKEMYSAKGKDLTVLFNALKRLYWNVNASEVPSREDLAELERIETQFTEISESHQILFSNWYAHYKFFWEQQIGWIDQELDFGLFRDKIPLSLTLPLFVMAISGLFYFTDAMSYLCALL
;
A
#
# COMPACT_ATOMS: atom_id res chain seq x y z
N MET A 1 -41.67 5.08 25.50
CA MET A 1 -40.67 6.16 25.60
C MET A 1 -39.54 5.82 26.58
N GLU A 2 -39.84 5.25 27.75
CA GLU A 2 -38.83 4.91 28.78
C GLU A 2 -37.76 3.89 28.32
N TRP A 3 -38.17 2.79 27.67
CA TRP A 3 -37.24 1.76 27.17
C TRP A 3 -36.24 2.26 26.12
N VAL A 4 -36.63 3.25 25.32
CA VAL A 4 -35.77 3.85 24.28
C VAL A 4 -34.67 4.70 24.93
N ALA A 5 -34.98 5.45 25.97
CA ALA A 5 -34.02 6.25 26.73
C ALA A 5 -33.03 5.39 27.51
N THR A 6 -33.48 4.27 28.09
CA THR A 6 -32.59 3.31 28.76
C THR A 6 -31.64 2.64 27.77
N PHE A 7 -32.13 2.25 26.59
CA PHE A 7 -31.32 1.59 25.57
C PHE A 7 -30.31 2.54 24.91
N SER A 8 -30.69 3.79 24.66
CA SER A 8 -29.77 4.82 24.15
C SER A 8 -28.71 5.23 25.18
N GLY A 9 -29.08 5.29 26.47
CA GLY A 9 -28.13 5.49 27.57
C GLY A 9 -27.11 4.37 27.70
N LEU A 10 -27.56 3.11 27.62
CA LEU A 10 -26.67 1.94 27.62
C LEU A 10 -25.71 1.94 26.42
N ARG A 11 -26.20 2.25 25.21
CA ARG A 11 -25.35 2.38 24.01
C ARG A 11 -24.31 3.47 24.16
N THR A 12 -24.67 4.61 24.75
CA THR A 12 -23.75 5.74 24.97
C THR A 12 -22.63 5.35 25.92
N LEU A 13 -22.94 4.65 27.00
CA LEU A 13 -21.96 4.14 27.96
C LEU A 13 -20.98 3.14 27.31
N ILE A 14 -21.49 2.17 26.54
CA ILE A 14 -20.66 1.18 25.83
C ILE A 14 -19.73 1.89 24.83
N ILE A 15 -20.25 2.82 24.04
CA ILE A 15 -19.46 3.58 23.06
C ILE A 15 -18.41 4.45 23.77
N GLN A 16 -18.75 5.07 24.90
CA GLN A 16 -17.82 5.91 25.64
C GLN A 16 -16.66 5.12 26.25
N SER A 17 -16.92 3.94 26.84
CA SER A 17 -15.85 3.03 27.32
C SER A 17 -14.97 2.57 26.16
N LEU A 18 -15.60 2.13 25.07
CA LEU A 18 -14.91 1.66 23.88
C LEU A 18 -14.02 2.73 23.26
N LYS A 19 -14.45 4.00 23.23
CA LYS A 19 -13.65 5.12 22.71
C LYS A 19 -12.35 5.33 23.48
N ILE A 20 -12.38 5.28 24.81
CA ILE A 20 -11.20 5.53 25.66
C ILE A 20 -10.19 4.37 25.52
N GLU A 21 -10.69 3.14 25.50
CA GLU A 21 -9.87 1.94 25.33
C GLU A 21 -9.23 1.89 23.93
N ILE A 22 -9.99 2.19 22.88
CA ILE A 22 -9.47 2.28 21.50
C ILE A 22 -8.40 3.37 21.38
N LEU A 23 -8.64 4.54 21.97
CA LEU A 23 -7.68 5.64 21.91
C LEU A 23 -6.35 5.26 22.58
N SER A 24 -6.42 4.67 23.78
CA SER A 24 -5.22 4.23 24.51
C SER A 24 -4.48 3.12 23.77
N ALA A 25 -5.20 2.12 23.26
CA ALA A 25 -4.63 1.05 22.45
C ALA A 25 -3.93 1.59 21.19
N THR A 26 -4.55 2.56 20.51
CA THR A 26 -3.99 3.21 19.32
C THR A 26 -2.66 3.89 19.63
N PHE A 27 -2.57 4.65 20.73
CA PHE A 27 -1.31 5.30 21.12
C PHE A 27 -0.21 4.29 21.48
N ILE A 28 -0.56 3.20 22.17
CA ILE A 28 0.39 2.13 22.47
C ILE A 28 0.88 1.49 21.17
N THR A 29 -0.01 1.17 20.23
CA THR A 29 0.35 0.61 18.93
C THR A 29 1.24 1.57 18.13
N LEU A 30 0.91 2.85 18.08
CA LEU A 30 1.75 3.88 17.42
C LEU A 30 3.13 3.99 18.08
N GLY A 31 3.19 3.90 19.42
CA GLY A 31 4.46 3.88 20.17
C GLY A 31 5.33 2.66 19.81
N ILE A 32 4.73 1.47 19.72
CA ILE A 32 5.43 0.24 19.30
C ILE A 32 5.92 0.36 17.85
N ILE A 33 5.08 0.88 16.94
CA ILE A 33 5.48 1.13 15.55
C ILE A 33 6.65 2.10 15.48
N GLY A 34 6.58 3.23 16.20
CA GLY A 34 7.64 4.23 16.23
C GLY A 34 8.96 3.66 16.77
N LEU A 35 8.89 2.85 17.83
CA LEU A 35 10.06 2.15 18.38
C LEU A 35 10.64 1.16 17.35
N TYR A 36 9.79 0.39 16.68
CA TYR A 36 10.24 -0.55 15.65
C TYR A 36 10.95 0.16 14.49
N VAL A 37 10.38 1.28 14.00
CA VAL A 37 11.02 2.10 12.95
C VAL A 37 12.37 2.65 13.42
N SER A 38 12.48 3.08 14.68
CA SER A 38 13.72 3.60 15.28
C SER A 38 14.86 2.56 15.24
N PHE A 39 14.56 1.27 15.36
CA PHE A 39 15.58 0.21 15.24
C PHE A 39 16.23 0.15 13.86
N TYR A 40 15.59 0.71 12.82
CA TYR A 40 16.11 0.75 11.45
C TYR A 40 16.77 2.07 11.09
N ASP A 41 16.82 3.06 12.00
CA ASP A 41 17.40 4.37 11.71
C ASP A 41 18.89 4.26 11.30
N THR A 42 19.62 3.34 11.94
CA THR A 42 21.03 3.03 11.61
C THR A 42 21.23 2.47 10.19
N LYS A 43 20.18 1.91 9.58
CA LYS A 43 20.22 1.30 8.23
C LYS A 43 19.63 2.21 7.15
N LYS A 44 19.09 3.38 7.52
CA LYS A 44 18.39 4.29 6.61
C LYS A 44 19.23 4.68 5.39
N GLU A 45 20.49 5.06 5.61
CA GLU A 45 21.40 5.45 4.53
C GLU A 45 21.70 4.28 3.58
N MET A 46 21.86 3.07 4.12
CA MET A 46 22.05 1.86 3.31
C MET A 46 20.83 1.59 2.41
N TYR A 47 19.61 1.68 2.96
CA TYR A 47 18.38 1.51 2.16
C TYR A 47 18.22 2.60 1.10
N SER A 48 18.59 3.85 1.43
CA SER A 48 18.58 4.97 0.48
C SER A 48 19.53 4.71 -0.70
N ALA A 49 20.76 4.28 -0.41
CA ALA A 49 21.76 3.93 -1.43
C ALA A 49 21.25 2.79 -2.33
N LYS A 50 20.76 1.69 -1.74
CA LYS A 50 20.19 0.57 -2.50
C LYS A 50 19.00 0.99 -3.36
N GLY A 51 18.11 1.83 -2.84
CA GLY A 51 16.97 2.36 -3.60
C GLY A 51 17.40 3.19 -4.81
N LYS A 52 18.48 3.97 -4.67
CA LYS A 52 19.08 4.71 -5.79
C LYS A 52 19.64 3.75 -6.85
N ASP A 53 20.37 2.72 -6.43
CA ASP A 53 20.97 1.75 -7.35
C ASP A 53 19.88 0.93 -8.09
N LEU A 54 18.84 0.50 -7.39
CA LEU A 54 17.66 -0.14 -8.00
C LEU A 54 16.98 0.78 -9.02
N THR A 55 16.90 2.08 -8.74
CA THR A 55 16.35 3.07 -9.69
C THR A 55 17.24 3.21 -10.94
N VAL A 56 18.56 3.12 -10.78
CA VAL A 56 19.49 3.13 -11.92
C VAL A 56 19.27 1.87 -12.79
N LEU A 57 19.15 0.70 -12.17
CA LEU A 57 18.84 -0.55 -12.87
C LEU A 57 17.49 -0.50 -13.60
N PHE A 58 16.45 0.01 -12.95
CA PHE A 58 15.14 0.20 -13.58
C PHE A 58 15.23 1.07 -14.84
N ASN A 59 15.98 2.17 -14.79
CA ASN A 59 16.17 3.04 -15.95
C ASN A 59 17.05 2.38 -17.04
N ALA A 60 18.01 1.53 -16.65
CA ALA A 60 18.79 0.76 -17.61
C ALA A 60 17.90 -0.25 -18.35
N LEU A 61 17.05 -0.98 -17.62
CA LEU A 61 16.08 -1.91 -18.19
C LEU A 61 15.11 -1.20 -19.14
N LYS A 62 14.60 -0.03 -18.75
CA LYS A 62 13.73 0.79 -19.60
C LYS A 62 14.41 1.20 -20.92
N ARG A 63 15.69 1.58 -20.87
CA ARG A 63 16.46 1.92 -22.07
C ARG A 63 16.68 0.70 -22.97
N LEU A 64 17.03 -0.43 -22.35
CA LEU A 64 17.20 -1.70 -23.06
C LEU A 64 15.90 -2.10 -23.78
N TYR A 65 14.76 -2.00 -23.08
CA TYR A 65 13.44 -2.26 -23.65
C TYR A 65 13.18 -1.40 -24.89
N TRP A 66 13.44 -0.09 -24.83
CA TRP A 66 13.24 0.77 -26.00
C TRP A 66 14.20 0.46 -27.16
N ASN A 67 15.45 0.10 -26.89
CA ASN A 67 16.41 -0.28 -27.92
C ASN A 67 16.00 -1.56 -28.65
N VAL A 68 15.57 -2.57 -27.90
CA VAL A 68 15.09 -3.86 -28.46
C VAL A 68 13.78 -3.65 -29.21
N ASN A 69 12.84 -2.89 -28.65
CA ASN A 69 11.57 -2.59 -29.29
C ASN A 69 11.73 -1.83 -30.62
N ALA A 70 12.76 -0.98 -30.74
CA ALA A 70 13.08 -0.30 -31.99
C ALA A 70 13.78 -1.20 -33.03
N SER A 71 14.50 -2.24 -32.58
CA SER A 71 15.29 -3.12 -33.45
C SER A 71 14.54 -4.40 -33.85
N GLU A 72 13.36 -4.65 -33.25
CA GLU A 72 12.48 -5.83 -33.39
C GLU A 72 13.08 -7.17 -32.96
N VAL A 73 14.39 -7.36 -33.11
CA VAL A 73 15.13 -8.57 -32.76
C VAL A 73 16.22 -8.23 -31.73
N PRO A 74 16.22 -8.88 -30.55
CA PRO A 74 17.26 -8.65 -29.56
C PRO A 74 18.61 -9.18 -30.05
N SER A 75 19.64 -8.34 -29.94
CA SER A 75 21.01 -8.73 -30.22
C SER A 75 21.63 -9.56 -29.08
N ARG A 76 22.78 -10.19 -29.33
CA ARG A 76 23.54 -10.87 -28.28
C ARG A 76 24.00 -9.91 -27.18
N GLU A 77 24.24 -8.65 -27.53
CA GLU A 77 24.64 -7.59 -26.59
C GLU A 77 23.47 -7.21 -25.68
N ASP A 78 22.24 -7.13 -26.22
CA ASP A 78 21.03 -6.84 -25.44
C ASP A 78 20.75 -7.93 -24.40
N LEU A 79 20.93 -9.21 -24.78
CA LEU A 79 20.75 -10.33 -23.86
C LEU A 79 21.81 -10.33 -22.74
N ALA A 80 23.06 -9.98 -23.07
CA ALA A 80 24.11 -9.85 -22.07
C ALA A 80 23.86 -8.68 -21.10
N GLU A 81 23.31 -7.57 -21.59
CA GLU A 81 22.92 -6.43 -20.75
C GLU A 81 21.73 -6.78 -19.84
N LEU A 82 20.76 -7.55 -20.34
CA LEU A 82 19.66 -8.06 -19.52
C LEU A 82 20.17 -8.93 -18.37
N GLU A 83 21.02 -9.91 -18.67
CA GLU A 83 21.61 -10.80 -17.65
C GLU A 83 22.41 -10.00 -16.60
N ARG A 84 23.15 -8.97 -17.04
CA ARG A 84 23.87 -8.06 -16.13
C ARG A 84 22.90 -7.32 -15.20
N ILE A 85 21.79 -6.79 -15.72
CA ILE A 85 20.77 -6.10 -14.92
C ILE A 85 20.13 -7.04 -13.91
N GLU A 86 19.73 -8.25 -14.32
CA GLU A 86 19.09 -9.25 -13.46
C GLU A 86 20.02 -9.70 -12.33
N THR A 87 21.30 -9.92 -12.65
CA THR A 87 22.33 -10.30 -11.66
C THR A 87 22.50 -9.19 -10.62
N GLN A 88 22.69 -7.95 -11.05
CA GLN A 88 22.84 -6.81 -10.13
C GLN A 88 21.58 -6.55 -9.32
N PHE A 89 20.40 -6.71 -9.92
CA PHE A 89 19.13 -6.57 -9.21
C PHE A 89 19.03 -7.59 -8.06
N THR A 90 19.42 -8.83 -8.32
CA THR A 90 19.40 -9.91 -7.33
C THR A 90 20.41 -9.68 -6.20
N GLU A 91 21.59 -9.17 -6.52
CA GLU A 91 22.64 -8.86 -5.52
C GLU A 91 22.26 -7.69 -4.61
N ILE A 92 21.61 -6.66 -5.15
CA ILE A 92 21.29 -5.43 -4.40
C ILE A 92 20.03 -5.61 -3.54
N SER A 93 19.08 -6.41 -4.03
CA SER A 93 17.78 -6.63 -3.39
C SER A 93 17.93 -7.20 -1.98
N GLU A 94 17.33 -6.52 -1.00
CA GLU A 94 17.29 -6.95 0.39
C GLU A 94 16.00 -7.70 0.70
N SER A 95 16.11 -8.85 1.35
CA SER A 95 14.96 -9.63 1.81
C SER A 95 14.35 -9.07 3.10
N HIS A 96 15.10 -8.25 3.86
CA HIS A 96 14.63 -7.64 5.09
C HIS A 96 13.77 -6.40 4.83
N GLN A 97 12.45 -6.57 4.97
CA GLN A 97 11.46 -5.53 4.79
C GLN A 97 11.20 -4.77 6.10
N ILE A 98 11.29 -3.45 6.07
CA ILE A 98 10.85 -2.59 7.19
C ILE A 98 9.32 -2.61 7.22
N LEU A 99 8.73 -2.44 8.40
CA LEU A 99 7.28 -2.28 8.52
C LEU A 99 6.79 -1.17 7.58
N PHE A 100 5.71 -1.44 6.83
CA PHE A 100 5.17 -0.57 5.78
C PHE A 100 6.04 -0.33 4.54
N SER A 101 7.25 -0.91 4.43
CA SER A 101 8.10 -0.70 3.25
C SER A 101 7.44 -1.20 1.97
N ASN A 102 6.71 -2.32 2.03
CA ASN A 102 6.02 -2.87 0.86
C ASN A 102 4.93 -1.93 0.36
N TRP A 103 4.22 -1.28 1.27
CA TRP A 103 3.20 -0.30 0.90
C TRP A 103 3.83 0.93 0.24
N TYR A 104 4.92 1.41 0.81
CA TYR A 104 5.64 2.53 0.23
C TYR A 104 6.26 2.19 -1.13
N ALA A 105 6.79 0.98 -1.30
CA ALA A 105 7.30 0.47 -2.57
C ALA A 105 6.18 0.36 -3.62
N HIS A 106 5.00 -0.12 -3.23
CA HIS A 106 3.82 -0.18 -4.11
C HIS A 106 3.41 1.22 -4.59
N TYR A 107 3.30 2.17 -3.66
CA TYR A 107 3.03 3.57 -4.00
C TYR A 107 4.12 4.15 -4.92
N LYS A 108 5.40 3.95 -4.60
CA LYS A 108 6.52 4.40 -5.43
C LYS A 108 6.45 3.83 -6.85
N PHE A 109 6.19 2.54 -6.99
CA PHE A 109 6.13 1.88 -8.29
C PHE A 109 4.94 2.36 -9.13
N PHE A 110 3.71 2.33 -8.58
CA PHE A 110 2.52 2.64 -9.38
C PHE A 110 2.24 4.15 -9.53
N TRP A 111 2.68 4.97 -8.58
CA TRP A 111 2.33 6.39 -8.54
C TRP A 111 3.47 7.32 -8.95
N GLU A 112 4.71 7.02 -8.55
CA GLU A 112 5.85 7.90 -8.85
C GLU A 112 6.69 7.43 -10.04
N GLN A 113 6.79 6.12 -10.29
CA GLN A 113 7.57 5.62 -11.41
C GLN A 113 6.82 5.68 -12.73
N GLN A 114 7.57 5.92 -13.82
CA GLN A 114 7.03 5.89 -15.18
C GLN A 114 6.86 4.43 -15.65
N ILE A 115 5.78 3.79 -15.21
CA ILE A 115 5.48 2.38 -15.51
C ILE A 115 4.78 2.16 -16.85
N GLY A 116 4.46 3.21 -17.61
CA GLY A 116 3.66 3.10 -18.83
C GLY A 116 4.24 2.16 -19.90
N TRP A 117 5.56 2.01 -19.96
CA TRP A 117 6.22 1.05 -20.87
C TRP A 117 6.06 -0.41 -20.42
N ILE A 118 5.89 -0.65 -19.11
CA ILE A 118 5.61 -1.98 -18.55
C ILE A 118 4.12 -2.29 -18.68
N ASP A 119 3.27 -1.29 -18.44
CA ASP A 119 1.81 -1.39 -18.53
C ASP A 119 1.35 -1.80 -19.95
N GLN A 120 2.12 -1.41 -20.99
CA GLN A 120 1.88 -1.83 -22.37
C GLN A 120 1.98 -3.35 -22.56
N GLU A 121 2.88 -4.01 -21.84
CA GLU A 121 3.15 -5.44 -21.99
C GLU A 121 2.37 -6.30 -20.98
N LEU A 122 2.13 -5.78 -19.77
CA LEU A 122 1.49 -6.53 -18.68
C LEU A 122 -0.01 -6.21 -18.48
N ASP A 123 -0.51 -5.10 -19.04
CA ASP A 123 -1.89 -4.62 -18.93
C ASP A 123 -2.42 -4.62 -17.47
N PHE A 124 -1.91 -3.72 -16.63
CA PHE A 124 -2.20 -3.74 -15.20
C PHE A 124 -3.65 -3.33 -14.88
N GLY A 125 -4.35 -4.21 -14.16
CA GLY A 125 -5.69 -3.97 -13.68
C GLY A 125 -5.74 -3.02 -12.47
N LEU A 126 -6.74 -2.12 -12.45
CA LEU A 126 -6.90 -1.13 -11.37
C LEU A 126 -7.04 -1.78 -9.97
N PHE A 127 -7.87 -2.82 -9.86
CA PHE A 127 -8.23 -3.40 -8.56
C PHE A 127 -7.27 -4.49 -8.08
N ARG A 128 -6.57 -5.17 -9.00
CA ARG A 128 -5.65 -6.26 -8.67
C ARG A 128 -4.22 -5.76 -8.49
N ASP A 129 -3.79 -4.85 -9.34
CA ASP A 129 -2.37 -4.49 -9.45
C ASP A 129 -2.12 -3.08 -8.89
N LYS A 130 -2.95 -2.09 -9.24
CA LYS A 130 -2.70 -0.69 -8.82
C LYS A 130 -3.06 -0.42 -7.36
N ILE A 131 -4.02 -1.15 -6.78
CA ILE A 131 -4.42 -1.00 -5.36
C ILE A 131 -3.81 -2.14 -4.53
N PRO A 132 -3.08 -1.84 -3.45
CA PRO A 132 -2.50 -2.88 -2.61
C PRO A 132 -3.61 -3.70 -1.92
N LEU A 133 -3.48 -5.02 -1.93
CA LEU A 133 -4.49 -5.96 -1.41
C LEU A 133 -4.89 -5.64 0.04
N SER A 134 -3.93 -5.24 0.88
CA SER A 134 -4.20 -4.86 2.27
C SER A 134 -5.04 -3.58 2.42
N LEU A 135 -5.20 -2.75 1.37
CA LEU A 135 -6.16 -1.64 1.33
C LEU A 135 -7.55 -2.07 0.89
N THR A 136 -7.63 -3.03 -0.03
CA THR A 136 -8.90 -3.41 -0.66
C THR A 136 -9.90 -3.95 0.36
N LEU A 137 -9.45 -4.80 1.29
CA LEU A 137 -10.31 -5.41 2.31
C LEU A 137 -10.88 -4.39 3.30
N PRO A 138 -10.09 -3.50 3.93
CA PRO A 138 -10.63 -2.42 4.76
C PRO A 138 -11.58 -1.49 4.02
N LEU A 139 -11.28 -1.11 2.77
CA LEU A 139 -12.17 -0.27 1.96
C LEU A 139 -13.50 -0.97 1.67
N PHE A 140 -13.47 -2.26 1.39
CA PHE A 140 -14.68 -3.06 1.16
C PHE A 140 -15.54 -3.16 2.43
N VAL A 141 -14.93 -3.42 3.58
CA VAL A 141 -15.64 -3.45 4.87
C VAL A 141 -16.23 -2.07 5.21
N MET A 142 -15.47 -1.00 4.96
CA MET A 142 -15.94 0.38 5.18
C MET A 142 -17.10 0.75 4.24
N ALA A 143 -17.06 0.31 2.99
CA ALA A 143 -18.16 0.53 2.05
C ALA A 143 -19.43 -0.22 2.50
N ILE A 144 -19.31 -1.48 2.94
CA ILE A 144 -20.43 -2.26 3.45
C ILE A 144 -21.02 -1.62 4.72
N SER A 145 -20.18 -1.26 5.69
CA SER A 145 -20.66 -0.62 6.92
C SER A 145 -21.34 0.72 6.62
N GLY A 146 -20.77 1.53 5.73
CA GLY A 146 -21.39 2.77 5.25
C GLY A 146 -22.77 2.56 4.64
N LEU A 147 -22.95 1.50 3.84
CA LEU A 147 -24.26 1.15 3.26
C LEU A 147 -25.30 0.81 4.34
N PHE A 148 -24.93 0.02 5.36
CA PHE A 148 -25.82 -0.29 6.48
C PHE A 148 -26.21 0.96 7.28
N TYR A 149 -25.25 1.84 7.57
CA TYR A 149 -25.55 3.10 8.26
C TYR A 149 -26.45 4.01 7.43
N PHE A 150 -26.27 4.04 6.10
CA PHE A 150 -27.12 4.82 5.22
C PHE A 150 -28.56 4.30 5.18
N THR A 151 -28.77 2.99 5.13
CA THR A 151 -30.12 2.40 5.18
C THR A 151 -30.81 2.63 6.51
N ASP A 152 -30.07 2.57 7.62
CA ASP A 152 -30.61 2.86 8.94
C ASP A 152 -31.00 4.35 9.06
N ALA A 153 -30.13 5.25 8.64
CA ALA A 153 -30.39 6.70 8.64
C ALA A 153 -31.62 7.07 7.81
N MET A 154 -31.79 6.47 6.63
CA MET A 154 -32.97 6.65 5.78
C MET A 154 -34.24 6.15 6.47
N SER A 155 -34.15 5.00 7.15
CA SER A 155 -35.29 4.42 7.90
C SER A 155 -35.72 5.33 9.06
N TYR A 156 -34.76 5.92 9.80
CA TYR A 156 -35.07 6.89 10.85
C TYR A 156 -35.70 8.18 10.30
N LEU A 157 -35.25 8.68 9.14
CA LEU A 157 -35.84 9.85 8.48
C LEU A 157 -37.27 9.59 8.02
N CYS A 158 -37.56 8.42 7.43
CA CYS A 158 -38.92 8.04 7.06
C CYS A 158 -39.86 7.84 8.26
N ALA A 159 -39.33 7.49 9.44
CA ALA A 159 -40.13 7.38 10.66
C ALA A 159 -40.43 8.74 11.33
N LEU A 160 -39.73 9.80 10.93
CA LEU A 160 -39.85 11.16 11.49
C LEU A 160 -40.76 12.09 10.65
N LEU A 161 -40.98 11.75 9.38
CA LEU A 161 -41.90 12.41 8.43
C LEU A 161 -43.31 11.80 8.51
#